data_AF-A0A5N6BMS8-F1
#
_entry.id   AF-A0A5N6BMS8-F1
#
_cell.length_a   1.000
_cell.length_b   1.000
_cell.length_c   1.000
_cell.angle_alpha   90.00
_cell.angle_beta   90.00
_cell.angle_gamma   90.00
#
_symmetry.space_group_name_H-M   'P 1'
#
loop_
_entity.id
_entity.type
_entity.pdbx_description
1 polymer ?
#
loop_
_entity_poly.entity_id
_entity_poly.type
_entity_poly.pdbx_seq_one_letter_code
_entity_poly.pdbx_strand_id
1 'polypeptide(L)'
;MIVARWFLAVGHDAASTVMTATSAVAWVPAAGGVLSGVTPPAGCLAVAGRGLAARPSLASGGHRRRPRAGRREGGSGRCKPGSIRVQGDPGSVRRVSARWLRGAAATAATAAFLVPASPLAAAPALAHTAQAPVHAPVHAPVHAPAQASAHGTAAPAAVAKKLFGAWLRADRHAASRVATAGAVSTLFSYPFRAPDEFAGCSGNACRFVHTSVRVPGGLDGVLMVVSGAKVTKVYESRHIAKPSAAAKYLFDAWRAGDRNRGLEIATTTAVKTLFRTKYDPKGVKYFFQGCSSEPKGYSCAYSYEGGGMFMHVRGSKSRGYEVTSIGYIAD
;
A
#
# COMPACT_ATOMS: atom_id res chain seq x y z
N MET A 1 -1.24 8.97 -37.44
CA MET A 1 -0.48 9.67 -36.37
C MET A 1 -1.07 11.06 -36.24
N ILE A 2 -1.88 11.32 -35.21
CA ILE A 2 -2.45 12.66 -34.96
C ILE A 2 -1.84 13.16 -33.67
N VAL A 3 -0.96 14.15 -33.80
CA VAL A 3 -0.32 14.88 -32.71
C VAL A 3 -1.20 16.09 -32.42
N ALA A 4 -2.02 16.03 -31.37
CA ALA A 4 -2.76 17.20 -30.88
C ALA A 4 -1.92 17.91 -29.82
N ARG A 5 -1.32 19.02 -30.25
CA ARG A 5 -0.56 19.99 -29.49
C ARG A 5 -1.56 21.04 -28.99
N TRP A 6 -1.74 21.20 -27.68
CA TRP A 6 -2.54 22.29 -27.12
C TRP A 6 -1.64 23.26 -26.35
N PHE A 7 -1.66 24.49 -26.82
CA PHE A 7 -0.98 25.67 -26.30
C PHE A 7 -1.89 26.42 -25.31
N LEU A 8 -1.26 27.17 -24.41
CA LEU A 8 -1.87 28.03 -23.39
C LEU A 8 -2.76 29.14 -23.95
N ALA A 9 -3.74 29.57 -23.16
CA ALA A 9 -4.12 30.98 -23.06
C ALA A 9 -4.45 31.33 -21.60
N VAL A 10 -3.78 32.38 -21.11
CA VAL A 10 -4.03 33.12 -19.86
C VAL A 10 -4.89 34.32 -20.21
N GLY A 11 -5.88 34.65 -19.38
CA GLY A 11 -6.65 35.88 -19.44
C GLY A 11 -7.16 36.26 -18.05
N HIS A 12 -6.75 37.44 -17.58
CA HIS A 12 -7.12 38.08 -16.32
C HIS A 12 -8.61 38.49 -16.30
N ASP A 13 -9.22 38.48 -15.12
CA ASP A 13 -10.09 39.58 -14.70
C ASP A 13 -10.19 39.69 -13.17
N ALA A 14 -10.19 40.92 -12.69
CA ALA A 14 -10.27 41.33 -11.30
C ALA A 14 -11.57 42.10 -11.06
N ALA A 15 -12.37 41.72 -10.06
CA ALA A 15 -13.35 42.61 -9.42
C ALA A 15 -13.90 42.01 -8.11
N SER A 16 -13.51 42.63 -7.00
CA SER A 16 -14.35 43.23 -5.96
C SER A 16 -15.67 42.60 -5.45
N THR A 17 -15.70 42.51 -4.10
CA THR A 17 -16.81 42.77 -3.16
C THR A 17 -17.86 41.69 -2.87
N VAL A 18 -17.96 41.31 -1.58
CA VAL A 18 -19.10 41.54 -0.65
C VAL A 18 -19.05 40.49 0.47
N MET A 19 -18.91 40.97 1.70
CA MET A 19 -19.21 40.22 2.92
C MET A 19 -20.72 39.93 2.97
N THR A 20 -21.09 38.66 3.15
CA THR A 20 -22.39 38.30 3.72
C THR A 20 -22.19 37.25 4.80
N ALA A 21 -22.51 37.67 6.03
CA ALA A 21 -22.70 36.81 7.17
C ALA A 21 -23.98 35.97 6.98
N THR A 22 -23.89 34.67 7.21
CA THR A 22 -25.07 33.80 7.29
C THR A 22 -24.94 32.86 8.48
N SER A 23 -25.74 33.21 9.49
CA SER A 23 -26.36 32.44 10.56
C SER A 23 -25.95 30.97 10.73
N ALA A 24 -25.35 30.69 11.89
CA ALA A 24 -25.25 29.35 12.45
C ALA A 24 -26.64 28.85 12.88
N VAL A 25 -27.17 27.85 12.18
CA VAL A 25 -28.30 27.05 12.65
C VAL A 25 -27.73 25.92 13.50
N ALA A 26 -27.87 26.06 14.82
CA ALA A 26 -27.55 25.01 15.78
C ALA A 26 -28.59 23.89 15.66
N TRP A 27 -28.17 22.73 15.14
CA TRP A 27 -28.94 21.50 15.23
C TRP A 27 -28.76 20.88 16.61
N VAL A 28 -29.84 20.85 17.38
CA VAL A 28 -29.97 20.11 18.64
C VAL A 28 -30.32 18.65 18.28
N PRO A 29 -29.50 17.65 18.62
CA PRO A 29 -29.95 16.27 18.55
C PRO A 29 -30.88 15.98 19.73
N ALA A 30 -32.13 15.63 19.41
CA ALA A 30 -33.10 15.10 20.34
C ALA A 30 -32.58 13.79 20.96
N ALA A 31 -32.53 13.77 22.30
CA ALA A 31 -32.31 12.58 23.09
C ALA A 31 -33.56 11.69 23.02
N GLY A 32 -33.55 10.70 22.12
CA GLY A 32 -34.53 9.62 22.10
C GLY A 32 -34.01 8.43 22.90
N GLY A 33 -34.39 8.35 24.17
CA GLY A 33 -34.30 7.12 24.94
C GLY A 33 -35.34 6.11 24.47
N VAL A 34 -34.92 4.88 24.17
CA VAL A 34 -35.83 3.74 24.06
C VAL A 34 -35.30 2.61 24.94
N LEU A 35 -36.27 2.07 25.67
CA LEU A 35 -36.20 1.14 26.76
C LEU A 35 -35.64 -0.23 26.37
N SER A 36 -34.99 -0.81 27.37
CA SER A 36 -34.91 -2.23 27.69
C SER A 36 -35.93 -3.16 27.03
N GLY A 37 -35.48 -4.34 26.63
CA GLY A 37 -36.26 -5.55 26.87
C GLY A 37 -36.21 -6.62 25.78
N VAL A 38 -35.92 -7.84 26.25
CA VAL A 38 -36.35 -9.14 25.69
C VAL A 38 -35.41 -9.81 24.70
N THR A 39 -34.50 -10.59 25.28
CA THR A 39 -33.86 -11.78 24.70
C THR A 39 -34.88 -12.93 24.63
N PRO A 40 -35.09 -13.58 23.48
CA PRO A 40 -35.62 -14.95 23.44
C PRO A 40 -34.49 -16.00 23.32
N PRO A 41 -34.71 -17.23 23.82
CA PRO A 41 -33.68 -18.23 24.04
C PRO A 41 -33.27 -18.99 22.78
N ALA A 42 -32.09 -19.61 22.88
CA ALA A 42 -31.50 -20.54 21.94
C ALA A 42 -32.47 -21.69 21.59
N GLY A 43 -32.86 -21.76 20.31
CA GLY A 43 -33.50 -22.92 19.71
C GLY A 43 -32.48 -23.76 18.94
N CYS A 44 -32.19 -24.95 19.46
CA CYS A 44 -31.49 -26.01 18.75
C CYS A 44 -32.32 -26.46 17.55
N LEU A 45 -31.82 -26.25 16.32
CA LEU A 45 -32.35 -26.90 15.12
C LEU A 45 -31.32 -27.92 14.63
N ALA A 46 -31.54 -29.16 15.06
CA ALA A 46 -30.99 -30.34 14.43
C ALA A 46 -31.68 -30.53 13.08
N VAL A 47 -30.92 -30.55 11.98
CA VAL A 47 -31.39 -31.05 10.69
C VAL A 47 -30.75 -32.42 10.47
N ALA A 48 -31.61 -33.44 10.56
CA ALA A 48 -31.33 -34.80 10.15
C ALA A 48 -31.25 -34.91 8.62
N GLY A 49 -30.40 -35.81 8.15
CA GLY A 49 -30.09 -36.00 6.73
C GLY A 49 -31.11 -36.83 5.93
N ARG A 50 -30.95 -36.73 4.61
CA ARG A 50 -31.23 -37.71 3.54
C ARG A 50 -30.22 -37.35 2.44
N GLY A 51 -29.44 -38.24 1.82
CA GLY A 51 -29.70 -39.63 1.46
C GLY A 51 -29.72 -39.70 -0.06
N LEU A 52 -28.69 -40.35 -0.63
CA LEU A 52 -28.64 -41.01 -1.96
C LEU A 52 -28.81 -40.16 -3.24
N ALA A 53 -27.74 -40.11 -4.04
CA ALA A 53 -27.77 -40.59 -5.43
C ALA A 53 -26.34 -40.73 -5.97
N ALA A 54 -25.84 -41.96 -5.97
CA ALA A 54 -24.76 -42.38 -6.85
C ALA A 54 -25.36 -42.73 -8.22
N ARG A 55 -24.68 -42.35 -9.32
CA ARG A 55 -24.79 -43.06 -10.59
C ARG A 55 -23.41 -43.19 -11.24
N PRO A 56 -23.14 -44.31 -11.94
CA PRO A 56 -21.80 -44.72 -12.35
C PRO A 56 -21.56 -44.57 -13.87
N SER A 57 -20.40 -45.10 -14.32
CA SER A 57 -20.14 -45.67 -15.66
C SER A 57 -19.62 -44.68 -16.71
N LEU A 58 -18.60 -44.93 -17.54
CA LEU A 58 -17.54 -45.95 -17.63
C LEU A 58 -16.59 -45.47 -18.77
N ALA A 59 -15.44 -46.14 -18.87
CA ALA A 59 -14.55 -46.32 -20.03
C ALA A 59 -13.33 -45.40 -20.16
N SER A 60 -12.16 -45.88 -20.61
CA SER A 60 -11.47 -47.19 -20.63
C SER A 60 -10.13 -46.94 -21.33
N GLY A 61 -9.06 -47.64 -20.92
CA GLY A 61 -7.81 -47.82 -21.68
C GLY A 61 -6.65 -46.95 -21.20
N GLY A 62 -5.47 -47.46 -20.86
CA GLY A 62 -4.94 -48.80 -21.04
C GLY A 62 -3.64 -49.02 -20.27
N HIS A 63 -3.36 -50.31 -20.09
CA HIS A 63 -2.28 -50.95 -19.35
C HIS A 63 -0.86 -50.39 -19.53
N ARG A 64 -0.08 -50.40 -18.44
CA ARG A 64 1.21 -51.12 -18.39
C ARG A 64 1.53 -51.61 -16.98
N ARG A 65 1.96 -52.88 -16.95
CA ARG A 65 2.22 -53.77 -15.82
C ARG A 65 3.59 -53.48 -15.18
N ARG A 66 3.75 -53.69 -13.85
CA ARG A 66 4.78 -54.55 -13.18
C ARG A 66 4.78 -54.37 -11.63
N PRO A 67 5.39 -55.29 -10.84
CA PRO A 67 4.67 -56.07 -9.82
C PRO A 67 5.08 -55.83 -8.33
N ARG A 68 4.30 -56.48 -7.43
CA ARG A 68 4.63 -57.21 -6.17
C ARG A 68 5.78 -56.69 -5.29
N ALA A 69 5.76 -56.75 -3.96
CA ALA A 69 4.83 -57.20 -2.93
C ALA A 69 5.42 -56.72 -1.59
N GLY A 70 4.57 -56.36 -0.62
CA GLY A 70 5.03 -55.86 0.68
C GLY A 70 3.89 -55.89 1.70
N ARG A 71 3.53 -57.11 2.08
CA ARG A 71 2.56 -57.50 3.10
C ARG A 71 2.94 -56.92 4.47
N ARG A 72 2.09 -56.10 5.09
CA ARG A 72 2.00 -55.99 6.55
C ARG A 72 0.55 -55.86 7.01
N GLU A 73 0.23 -56.78 7.90
CA GLU A 73 -0.97 -56.94 8.73
C GLU A 73 -1.27 -55.62 9.46
N GLY A 74 -2.51 -55.19 9.63
CA GLY A 74 -3.56 -55.89 10.36
C GLY A 74 -3.76 -55.17 11.69
N GLY A 75 -4.62 -54.16 11.71
CA GLY A 75 -4.90 -53.34 12.90
C GLY A 75 -6.28 -52.70 12.81
N SER A 76 -7.32 -53.51 13.01
CA SER A 76 -8.72 -53.08 13.11
C SER A 76 -8.96 -52.38 14.44
N GLY A 77 -8.83 -51.05 14.46
CA GLY A 77 -9.19 -50.19 15.58
C GLY A 77 -10.65 -49.75 15.46
N ARG A 78 -11.53 -50.34 16.26
CA ARG A 78 -12.92 -49.89 16.45
C ARG A 78 -12.94 -48.49 17.07
N CYS A 79 -13.49 -47.52 16.36
CA CYS A 79 -13.89 -46.25 16.97
C CYS A 79 -15.13 -46.46 17.85
N LYS A 80 -14.93 -46.46 19.17
CA LYS A 80 -16.02 -46.28 20.14
C LYS A 80 -16.44 -44.80 20.16
N PRO A 81 -17.74 -44.47 20.20
CA PRO A 81 -18.19 -43.12 20.48
C PRO A 81 -17.97 -42.81 21.97
N GLY A 82 -16.92 -42.04 22.26
CA GLY A 82 -16.65 -41.51 23.59
C GLY A 82 -17.55 -40.31 23.88
N SER A 83 -18.41 -40.46 24.87
CA SER A 83 -19.20 -39.39 25.49
C SER A 83 -18.24 -38.33 26.07
N ILE A 84 -18.23 -37.14 25.49
CA ILE A 84 -17.53 -35.97 26.05
C ILE A 84 -18.42 -35.42 27.17
N ARG A 85 -18.09 -35.75 28.42
CA ARG A 85 -18.55 -34.98 29.58
C ARG A 85 -17.87 -33.63 29.56
N VAL A 86 -18.65 -32.58 29.32
CA VAL A 86 -18.25 -31.20 29.61
C VAL A 86 -18.29 -31.04 31.12
N GLN A 87 -17.12 -31.12 31.76
CA GLN A 87 -16.94 -30.76 33.15
C GLN A 87 -16.68 -29.26 33.20
N GLY A 88 -17.72 -28.50 33.57
CA GLY A 88 -17.61 -27.07 33.83
C GLY A 88 -16.76 -26.82 35.06
N ASP A 89 -15.74 -25.99 34.91
CA ASP A 89 -14.90 -25.47 35.99
C ASP A 89 -15.30 -24.00 36.25
N PRO A 90 -16.14 -23.71 37.25
CA PRO A 90 -16.53 -22.36 37.60
C PRO A 90 -15.53 -21.80 38.62
N GLY A 91 -14.37 -21.31 38.18
CA GLY A 91 -13.39 -20.89 39.19
C GLY A 91 -12.06 -20.34 38.72
N SER A 92 -11.98 -19.59 37.61
CA SER A 92 -10.75 -18.84 37.32
C SER A 92 -11.04 -17.46 36.76
N VAL A 93 -11.41 -16.55 37.67
CA VAL A 93 -11.37 -15.11 37.45
C VAL A 93 -9.89 -14.70 37.40
N ARG A 94 -9.23 -14.90 36.25
CA ARG A 94 -7.99 -14.21 35.94
C ARG A 94 -8.34 -12.75 35.68
N ARG A 95 -8.15 -11.92 36.71
CA ARG A 95 -8.01 -10.47 36.59
C ARG A 95 -6.92 -10.19 35.57
N VAL A 96 -7.30 -9.85 34.34
CA VAL A 96 -6.40 -9.20 33.40
C VAL A 96 -6.23 -7.77 33.91
N SER A 97 -5.15 -7.56 34.66
CA SER A 97 -4.74 -6.25 35.15
C SER A 97 -4.58 -5.29 33.96
N ALA A 98 -5.53 -4.37 33.85
CA ALA A 98 -5.36 -3.09 33.19
C ALA A 98 -4.23 -2.34 33.90
N ARG A 99 -3.03 -2.32 33.32
CA ARG A 99 -1.93 -1.49 33.79
C ARG A 99 -0.98 -1.25 32.64
N TRP A 100 -1.20 -0.16 31.89
CA TRP A 100 -0.18 0.70 31.28
C TRP A 100 -0.89 1.98 30.78
N LEU A 101 -1.29 2.82 31.73
CA LEU A 101 -1.60 4.24 31.54
C LEU A 101 -0.67 5.01 32.47
N ARG A 102 0.48 5.43 31.94
CA ARG A 102 1.34 6.55 32.37
C ARG A 102 2.11 6.91 31.11
N GLY A 103 1.90 8.05 30.46
CA GLY A 103 2.09 9.39 30.99
C GLY A 103 3.25 9.97 30.19
N ALA A 104 2.95 10.69 29.11
CA ALA A 104 3.94 11.49 28.39
C ALA A 104 3.47 12.94 28.47
N ALA A 105 4.10 13.67 29.39
CA ALA A 105 3.93 15.09 29.55
C ALA A 105 4.40 15.82 28.28
N ALA A 106 3.62 16.82 27.90
CA ALA A 106 3.92 17.75 26.83
C ALA A 106 5.11 18.64 27.23
N THR A 107 6.22 18.54 26.50
CA THR A 107 7.22 19.60 26.42
C THR A 107 7.09 20.28 25.07
N ALA A 108 6.44 21.44 25.06
CA ALA A 108 6.47 22.37 23.94
C ALA A 108 7.85 23.05 23.92
N ALA A 109 8.69 22.71 22.94
CA ALA A 109 9.90 23.45 22.63
C ALA A 109 9.62 24.32 21.40
N THR A 110 9.42 25.60 21.64
CA THR A 110 9.38 26.66 20.63
C THR A 110 10.79 26.85 20.07
N ALA A 111 11.08 26.24 18.91
CA ALA A 111 12.29 26.54 18.16
C ALA A 111 11.99 27.68 17.18
N ALA A 112 12.50 28.87 17.48
CA ALA A 112 12.51 30.00 16.55
C ALA A 112 13.53 29.70 15.43
N PHE A 113 13.03 29.44 14.22
CA PHE A 113 13.88 29.35 13.04
C PHE A 113 14.07 30.76 12.45
N LEU A 114 15.28 31.29 12.60
CA LEU A 114 15.80 32.41 11.83
C LEU A 114 15.95 31.97 10.37
N VAL A 115 15.29 32.68 9.46
CA VAL A 115 15.38 32.47 8.01
C VAL A 115 16.59 33.26 7.47
N PRO A 116 17.60 32.61 6.87
CA PRO A 116 18.60 33.33 6.11
C PRO A 116 18.04 33.72 4.72
N ALA A 117 18.01 35.03 4.46
CA ALA A 117 17.78 35.59 3.14
C ALA A 117 18.92 35.15 2.20
N SER A 118 18.57 34.56 1.06
CA SER A 118 19.52 34.27 -0.02
C SER A 118 19.24 35.19 -1.23
N PRO A 119 20.29 35.77 -1.84
CA PRO A 119 20.18 36.75 -2.92
C PRO A 119 19.84 36.12 -4.27
N LEU A 120 19.20 36.93 -5.13
CA LEU A 120 19.02 36.71 -6.55
C LEU A 120 20.37 36.42 -7.24
N ALA A 121 20.42 35.41 -8.10
CA ALA A 121 21.49 35.26 -9.09
C ALA A 121 20.96 34.65 -10.40
N ALA A 122 20.91 35.53 -11.40
CA ALA A 122 21.25 35.39 -12.82
C ALA A 122 20.94 34.08 -13.59
N ALA A 123 20.22 34.26 -14.70
CA ALA A 123 20.07 33.34 -15.82
C ALA A 123 21.39 33.12 -16.59
N PRO A 124 21.52 31.98 -17.31
CA PRO A 124 22.37 31.94 -18.48
C PRO A 124 21.61 31.60 -19.77
N ALA A 125 22.19 32.15 -20.84
CA ALA A 125 21.70 32.24 -22.20
C ALA A 125 21.80 30.94 -22.99
N LEU A 126 21.02 30.91 -24.07
CA LEU A 126 21.09 29.99 -25.20
C LEU A 126 22.44 30.11 -25.92
N ALA A 127 23.09 28.98 -26.22
CA ALA A 127 24.04 28.88 -27.32
C ALA A 127 23.92 27.50 -27.97
N HIS A 128 23.50 27.51 -29.24
CA HIS A 128 23.61 26.39 -30.17
C HIS A 128 25.00 26.44 -30.81
N THR A 129 25.73 25.32 -30.79
CA THR A 129 26.83 25.10 -31.74
C THR A 129 26.83 23.65 -32.17
N ALA A 130 26.62 23.46 -33.47
CA ALA A 130 26.90 22.25 -34.22
C ALA A 130 28.41 22.14 -34.46
N GLN A 131 28.96 20.92 -34.46
CA GLN A 131 30.12 20.55 -35.30
C GLN A 131 30.38 19.03 -35.24
N ALA A 132 30.53 18.44 -36.43
CA ALA A 132 31.17 17.15 -36.71
C ALA A 132 32.65 17.39 -37.09
N PRO A 133 33.39 16.42 -37.68
CA PRO A 133 34.07 15.28 -37.07
C PRO A 133 35.62 15.34 -37.19
N VAL A 134 36.31 14.30 -36.71
CA VAL A 134 37.69 13.85 -37.03
C VAL A 134 38.87 14.57 -36.34
N HIS A 135 39.58 13.83 -35.47
CA HIS A 135 41.02 13.49 -35.58
C HIS A 135 41.51 12.82 -34.29
N ALA A 136 42.30 11.75 -34.43
CA ALA A 136 42.90 10.99 -33.35
C ALA A 136 44.30 11.53 -33.00
N PRO A 137 44.57 11.88 -31.73
CA PRO A 137 45.93 12.01 -31.23
C PRO A 137 46.27 10.86 -30.27
N VAL A 138 47.41 10.23 -30.55
CA VAL A 138 48.13 9.31 -29.65
C VAL A 138 48.74 10.15 -28.53
N HIS A 139 48.23 10.03 -27.30
CA HIS A 139 48.80 10.69 -26.12
C HIS A 139 49.22 9.68 -25.03
N ALA A 140 50.43 9.92 -24.52
CA ALA A 140 51.12 9.16 -23.49
C ALA A 140 50.39 9.16 -22.13
N PRO A 141 50.61 8.13 -21.27
CA PRO A 141 49.96 8.02 -19.97
C PRO A 141 50.56 9.03 -18.97
N VAL A 142 49.89 10.17 -18.81
CA VAL A 142 50.12 11.06 -17.66
C VAL A 142 49.35 10.48 -16.47
N HIS A 143 50.07 9.95 -15.49
CA HIS A 143 49.50 9.53 -14.21
C HIS A 143 48.96 10.77 -13.48
N ALA A 144 47.65 11.01 -13.60
CA ALA A 144 46.94 12.00 -12.81
C ALA A 144 46.99 11.58 -11.32
N PRO A 145 47.22 12.53 -10.39
CA PRO A 145 47.20 12.24 -8.96
C PRO A 145 45.84 11.66 -8.58
N ALA A 146 45.86 10.50 -7.93
CA ALA A 146 44.67 9.85 -7.40
C ALA A 146 43.94 10.82 -6.48
N GLN A 147 42.84 11.41 -6.97
CA GLN A 147 41.96 12.21 -6.14
C GLN A 147 41.47 11.31 -5.00
N ALA A 148 41.89 11.64 -3.78
CA ALA A 148 41.35 11.05 -2.58
C ALA A 148 39.84 11.29 -2.60
N SER A 149 39.09 10.22 -2.86
CA SER A 149 37.63 10.25 -2.87
C SER A 149 37.16 10.81 -1.53
N ALA A 150 36.76 12.08 -1.52
CA ALA A 150 36.02 12.69 -0.43
C ALA A 150 34.96 11.69 0.00
N HIS A 151 34.86 11.42 1.31
CA HIS A 151 34.00 10.39 1.89
C HIS A 151 32.59 10.44 1.28
N GLY A 152 32.41 9.68 0.20
CA GLY A 152 31.29 9.82 -0.69
C GLY A 152 30.06 9.30 0.04
N THR A 153 28.95 10.03 -0.03
CA THR A 153 27.67 9.53 0.45
C THR A 153 27.46 8.15 -0.17
N ALA A 154 27.30 7.13 0.67
CA ALA A 154 27.15 5.76 0.20
C ALA A 154 26.02 5.70 -0.83
N ALA A 155 26.26 5.04 -1.97
CA ALA A 155 25.27 4.92 -3.02
C ALA A 155 23.94 4.40 -2.46
N PRO A 156 22.77 4.97 -2.83
CA PRO A 156 21.48 4.58 -2.28
C PRO A 156 21.22 3.07 -2.26
N ALA A 157 21.63 2.37 -3.32
CA ALA A 157 21.53 0.92 -3.42
C ALA A 157 22.29 0.19 -2.29
N ALA A 158 23.47 0.67 -1.89
CA ALA A 158 24.25 0.07 -0.81
C ALA A 158 23.56 0.23 0.55
N VAL A 159 22.98 1.41 0.82
CA VAL A 159 22.22 1.67 2.06
C VAL A 159 20.96 0.80 2.12
N ALA A 160 20.19 0.76 1.02
CA ALA A 160 18.98 -0.05 0.93
C ALA A 160 19.26 -1.55 1.09
N LYS A 161 20.29 -2.08 0.41
CA LYS A 161 20.73 -3.49 0.54
C LYS A 161 21.20 -3.82 1.96
N LYS A 162 21.89 -2.90 2.64
CA LYS A 162 22.29 -3.08 4.05
C LYS A 162 21.06 -3.19 4.96
N LEU A 163 20.06 -2.31 4.80
CA LEU A 163 18.81 -2.41 5.57
C LEU A 163 18.09 -3.72 5.29
N PHE A 164 17.96 -4.10 4.01
CA PHE A 164 17.31 -5.33 3.60
C PHE A 164 17.99 -6.57 4.20
N GLY A 165 19.32 -6.65 4.14
CA GLY A 165 20.07 -7.75 4.75
C GLY A 165 20.00 -7.78 6.29
N ALA A 166 19.84 -6.62 6.96
CA ALA A 166 19.56 -6.58 8.39
C ALA A 166 18.16 -7.13 8.70
N TRP A 167 17.15 -6.77 7.89
CA TRP A 167 15.79 -7.28 8.02
C TRP A 167 15.69 -8.80 7.80
N LEU A 168 16.35 -9.34 6.78
CA LEU A 168 16.40 -10.80 6.54
C LEU A 168 17.01 -11.58 7.71
N ARG A 169 17.93 -10.97 8.46
CA ARG A 169 18.54 -11.55 9.66
C ARG A 169 17.76 -11.26 10.95
N ALA A 170 16.61 -10.61 10.85
CA ALA A 170 15.82 -10.10 11.97
C ALA A 170 16.61 -9.16 12.92
N ASP A 171 17.68 -8.51 12.45
CA ASP A 171 18.56 -7.66 13.26
C ASP A 171 18.07 -6.19 13.24
N ARG A 172 17.17 -5.87 14.18
CA ARG A 172 16.62 -4.51 14.35
C ARG A 172 17.69 -3.48 14.71
N HIS A 173 18.72 -3.88 15.45
CA HIS A 173 19.79 -2.97 15.85
C HIS A 173 20.64 -2.59 14.64
N ALA A 174 21.06 -3.54 13.81
CA ALA A 174 21.74 -3.23 12.56
C ALA A 174 20.86 -2.39 11.60
N ALA A 175 19.56 -2.69 11.53
CA ALA A 175 18.62 -1.91 10.73
C ALA A 175 18.55 -0.44 11.17
N SER A 176 18.50 -0.17 12.48
CA SER A 176 18.47 1.19 13.04
C SER A 176 19.73 2.03 12.74
N ARG A 177 20.86 1.40 12.43
CA ARG A 177 22.08 2.12 12.01
C ARG A 177 21.97 2.73 10.62
N VAL A 178 21.16 2.13 9.74
CA VAL A 178 21.04 2.51 8.31
C VAL A 178 19.65 3.03 7.93
N ALA A 179 18.75 3.19 8.90
CA ALA A 179 17.38 3.64 8.66
C ALA A 179 16.83 4.46 9.83
N THR A 180 15.77 5.23 9.57
CA THR A 180 15.01 5.91 10.63
C THR A 180 14.17 4.91 11.42
N ALA A 181 13.80 5.25 12.67
CA ALA A 181 12.96 4.38 13.49
C ALA A 181 11.63 4.02 12.82
N GLY A 182 11.00 4.99 12.14
CA GLY A 182 9.79 4.77 11.36
C GLY A 182 9.98 3.76 10.22
N ALA A 183 11.06 3.90 9.44
CA ALA A 183 11.40 2.96 8.37
C ALA A 183 11.64 1.53 8.90
N VAL A 184 12.37 1.38 10.01
CA VAL A 184 12.60 0.08 10.65
C VAL A 184 11.28 -0.52 11.15
N SER A 185 10.44 0.28 11.82
CA SER A 185 9.16 -0.19 12.34
C SER A 185 8.25 -0.70 11.21
N THR A 186 8.10 0.08 10.14
CA THR A 186 7.30 -0.31 8.97
C THR A 186 7.83 -1.61 8.37
N LEU A 187 9.12 -1.66 8.01
CA LEU A 187 9.71 -2.82 7.33
C LEU A 187 9.58 -4.12 8.15
N PHE A 188 9.79 -4.05 9.46
CA PHE A 188 9.69 -5.23 10.33
C PHE A 188 8.24 -5.58 10.72
N SER A 189 7.25 -4.75 10.36
CA SER A 189 5.82 -5.07 10.50
C SER A 189 5.21 -5.68 9.24
N TYR A 190 6.00 -5.78 8.16
CA TYR A 190 5.54 -6.27 6.88
C TYR A 190 5.02 -7.71 6.99
N PRO A 191 3.74 -7.98 6.68
CA PRO A 191 3.11 -9.27 6.94
C PRO A 191 3.41 -10.32 5.86
N PHE A 192 3.92 -9.91 4.70
CA PHE A 192 4.28 -10.82 3.63
C PHE A 192 5.71 -11.33 3.80
N ARG A 193 6.04 -12.40 3.07
CA ARG A 193 7.42 -12.88 2.92
C ARG A 193 8.32 -11.73 2.46
N ALA A 194 9.62 -11.83 2.69
CA ALA A 194 10.56 -10.85 2.13
C ALA A 194 10.61 -10.96 0.58
N PRO A 195 10.74 -9.84 -0.14
CA PRO A 195 11.02 -9.83 -1.58
C PRO A 195 12.21 -10.70 -1.98
N ASP A 196 12.16 -11.25 -3.18
CA ASP A 196 13.17 -12.20 -3.69
C ASP A 196 14.30 -11.49 -4.44
N GLU A 197 14.01 -10.33 -5.04
CA GLU A 197 14.93 -9.68 -5.98
C GLU A 197 15.07 -8.18 -5.71
N PHE A 198 16.26 -7.64 -5.95
CA PHE A 198 16.52 -6.21 -5.97
C PHE A 198 16.35 -5.66 -7.40
N ALA A 199 15.27 -4.93 -7.64
CA ALA A 199 14.91 -4.40 -8.96
C ALA A 199 15.65 -3.09 -9.35
N GLY A 200 16.59 -2.63 -8.51
CA GLY A 200 17.36 -1.41 -8.75
C GLY A 200 16.83 -0.18 -8.02
N CYS A 201 17.42 0.99 -8.32
CA CYS A 201 16.99 2.28 -7.79
C CYS A 201 16.70 3.26 -8.93
N SER A 202 15.67 4.09 -8.74
CA SER A 202 15.40 5.28 -9.55
C SER A 202 15.64 6.51 -8.67
N GLY A 203 16.74 7.22 -8.93
CA GLY A 203 17.23 8.27 -8.03
C GLY A 203 17.53 7.70 -6.64
N ASN A 204 16.81 8.17 -5.63
CA ASN A 204 16.95 7.72 -4.24
C ASN A 204 15.91 6.67 -3.79
N ALA A 205 15.01 6.25 -4.69
CA ALA A 205 14.00 5.23 -4.43
C ALA A 205 14.50 3.87 -4.93
N CYS A 206 14.70 2.92 -4.03
CA CYS A 206 15.22 1.59 -4.31
C CYS A 206 14.13 0.53 -4.10
N ARG A 207 13.93 -0.36 -5.08
CA ARG A 207 12.82 -1.32 -5.09
C ARG A 207 13.32 -2.75 -4.92
N PHE A 208 12.61 -3.50 -4.08
CA PHE A 208 12.74 -4.94 -3.90
C PHE A 208 11.41 -5.59 -4.27
N VAL A 209 11.43 -6.59 -5.15
CA VAL A 209 10.21 -7.18 -5.73
C VAL A 209 10.05 -8.66 -5.38
N HIS A 210 8.80 -9.09 -5.31
CA HIS A 210 8.40 -10.49 -5.24
C HIS A 210 8.36 -11.08 -6.64
N THR A 211 9.13 -12.13 -6.86
CA THR A 211 9.07 -12.91 -8.11
C THR A 211 8.28 -14.20 -7.91
N SER A 212 8.24 -14.70 -6.67
CA SER A 212 7.56 -15.96 -6.32
C SER A 212 6.08 -15.81 -5.97
N VAL A 213 5.63 -14.62 -5.57
CA VAL A 213 4.25 -14.40 -5.08
C VAL A 213 3.65 -13.12 -5.64
N ARG A 214 2.34 -13.16 -5.93
CA ARG A 214 1.59 -11.97 -6.34
C ARG A 214 1.00 -11.28 -5.12
N VAL A 215 1.54 -10.12 -4.77
CA VAL A 215 1.01 -9.21 -3.75
C VAL A 215 0.10 -8.15 -4.39
N PRO A 216 -0.88 -7.58 -3.66
CA PRO A 216 -1.69 -6.48 -4.16
C PRO A 216 -0.88 -5.19 -4.32
N GLY A 217 -1.28 -4.35 -5.27
CA GLY A 217 -0.67 -3.05 -5.56
C GLY A 217 0.40 -3.10 -6.66
N GLY A 218 0.84 -1.94 -7.11
CA GLY A 218 1.85 -1.77 -8.17
C GLY A 218 3.30 -1.73 -7.67
N LEU A 219 3.53 -1.84 -6.36
CA LEU A 219 4.87 -1.99 -5.81
C LEU A 219 5.47 -3.38 -6.03
N ASP A 220 4.62 -4.42 -6.15
CA ASP A 220 5.02 -5.83 -6.20
C ASP A 220 6.07 -6.21 -5.14
N GLY A 221 6.08 -5.55 -3.97
CA GLY A 221 7.16 -5.68 -2.98
C GLY A 221 7.31 -4.49 -2.04
N VAL A 222 8.55 -4.07 -1.83
CA VAL A 222 8.97 -3.01 -0.89
C VAL A 222 9.79 -1.96 -1.63
N LEU A 223 9.46 -0.69 -1.42
CA LEU A 223 10.21 0.46 -1.93
C LEU A 223 10.80 1.25 -0.77
N MET A 224 12.10 1.50 -0.82
CA MET A 224 12.84 2.24 0.20
C MET A 224 13.30 3.57 -0.38
N VAL A 225 13.01 4.67 0.32
CA VAL A 225 13.54 5.99 -0.04
C VAL A 225 14.75 6.29 0.84
N VAL A 226 15.88 6.50 0.20
CA VAL A 226 17.16 6.83 0.84
C VAL A 226 17.37 8.34 0.85
N SER A 227 17.86 8.88 1.96
CA SER A 227 18.31 10.27 2.05
C SER A 227 19.65 10.30 2.79
N GLY A 228 20.69 10.77 2.11
CA GLY A 228 22.06 10.67 2.61
C GLY A 228 22.45 9.21 2.90
N ALA A 229 22.84 8.94 4.15
CA ALA A 229 23.28 7.62 4.59
C ALA A 229 22.16 6.73 5.19
N LYS A 230 20.89 7.15 5.15
CA LYS A 230 19.80 6.43 5.80
C LYS A 230 18.58 6.22 4.91
N VAL A 231 17.89 5.10 5.11
CA VAL A 231 16.52 4.90 4.62
C VAL A 231 15.56 5.70 5.49
N THR A 232 14.88 6.68 4.90
CA THR A 232 13.99 7.59 5.61
C THR A 232 12.53 7.19 5.52
N LYS A 233 12.12 6.52 4.43
CA LYS A 233 10.77 6.01 4.23
C LYS A 233 10.79 4.61 3.63
N VAL A 234 9.81 3.80 4.00
CA VAL A 234 9.56 2.47 3.44
C VAL A 234 8.10 2.44 3.02
N TYR A 235 7.86 2.08 1.77
CA TYR A 235 6.56 1.83 1.20
C TYR A 235 6.43 0.33 0.96
N GLU A 236 5.31 -0.24 1.33
CA GLU A 236 5.11 -1.69 1.33
C GLU A 236 3.78 -2.04 0.68
N SER A 237 3.73 -3.19 0.01
CA SER A 237 2.45 -3.70 -0.52
C SER A 237 1.48 -3.97 0.64
N ARG A 238 0.23 -3.47 0.55
CA ARG A 238 -0.73 -3.49 1.67
C ARG A 238 -1.80 -4.56 1.46
N HIS A 239 -2.04 -5.37 2.49
CA HIS A 239 -3.24 -6.22 2.54
C HIS A 239 -4.42 -5.41 3.07
N ILE A 240 -5.35 -5.01 2.19
CA ILE A 240 -6.60 -4.35 2.60
C ILE A 240 -7.78 -5.28 2.34
N ALA A 241 -8.46 -5.68 3.40
CA ALA A 241 -9.53 -6.68 3.37
C ALA A 241 -10.90 -6.16 2.90
N LYS A 242 -11.05 -4.85 2.64
CA LYS A 242 -12.30 -4.22 2.18
C LYS A 242 -12.08 -3.37 0.93
N PRO A 243 -12.92 -3.48 -0.12
CA PRO A 243 -12.72 -2.73 -1.36
C PRO A 243 -12.84 -1.21 -1.15
N SER A 244 -13.78 -0.77 -0.31
CA SER A 244 -13.95 0.64 0.03
C SER A 244 -12.73 1.23 0.76
N ALA A 245 -12.06 0.44 1.59
CA ALA A 245 -10.84 0.88 2.26
C ALA A 245 -9.67 1.03 1.27
N ALA A 246 -9.57 0.15 0.26
CA ALA A 246 -8.55 0.27 -0.79
C ALA A 246 -8.76 1.53 -1.65
N ALA A 247 -10.00 1.81 -2.05
CA ALA A 247 -10.34 3.01 -2.81
C ALA A 247 -10.08 4.31 -2.00
N LYS A 248 -10.45 4.34 -0.72
CA LYS A 248 -10.14 5.47 0.18
C LYS A 248 -8.65 5.67 0.36
N TYR A 249 -7.90 4.59 0.55
CA TYR A 249 -6.45 4.65 0.70
C TYR A 249 -5.76 5.27 -0.52
N LEU A 250 -6.13 4.86 -1.73
CA LEU A 250 -5.60 5.46 -2.96
C LEU A 250 -5.99 6.94 -3.08
N PHE A 251 -7.23 7.28 -2.74
CA PHE A 251 -7.69 8.66 -2.76
C PHE A 251 -6.90 9.56 -1.79
N ASP A 252 -6.66 9.09 -0.56
CA ASP A 252 -5.86 9.81 0.43
C ASP A 252 -4.39 9.97 -0.03
N ALA A 253 -3.83 8.95 -0.68
CA ALA A 253 -2.51 9.05 -1.30
C ALA A 253 -2.46 10.12 -2.39
N TRP A 254 -3.50 10.22 -3.22
CA TRP A 254 -3.63 11.26 -4.24
C TRP A 254 -3.75 12.66 -3.65
N ARG A 255 -4.58 12.82 -2.61
CA ARG A 255 -4.70 14.09 -1.87
C ARG A 255 -3.38 14.54 -1.26
N ALA A 256 -2.58 13.59 -0.77
CA ALA A 256 -1.26 13.84 -0.23
C ALA A 256 -0.18 14.07 -1.30
N GLY A 257 -0.49 13.86 -2.59
CA GLY A 257 0.50 13.91 -3.67
C GLY A 257 1.55 12.80 -3.59
N ASP A 258 1.32 11.72 -2.83
CA ASP A 258 2.27 10.64 -2.63
C ASP A 258 1.99 9.46 -3.56
N ARG A 259 2.66 9.46 -4.73
CA ARG A 259 2.53 8.41 -5.74
C ARG A 259 2.99 7.04 -5.22
N ASN A 260 4.04 6.99 -4.41
CA ASN A 260 4.57 5.73 -3.88
C ASN A 260 3.59 5.09 -2.90
N ARG A 261 2.91 5.92 -2.09
CA ARG A 261 1.81 5.46 -1.24
C ARG A 261 0.64 4.92 -2.06
N GLY A 262 0.32 5.54 -3.20
CA GLY A 262 -0.69 5.03 -4.12
C GLY A 262 -0.37 3.62 -4.63
N LEU A 263 0.91 3.36 -4.96
CA LEU A 263 1.37 2.06 -5.47
C LEU A 263 1.27 0.93 -4.43
N GLU A 264 1.13 1.23 -3.13
CA GLU A 264 0.94 0.21 -2.09
C GLU A 264 -0.37 -0.58 -2.25
N ILE A 265 -1.38 0.00 -2.92
CA ILE A 265 -2.72 -0.60 -3.07
C ILE A 265 -3.27 -0.52 -4.50
N ALA A 266 -2.60 0.14 -5.42
CA ALA A 266 -3.11 0.35 -6.77
C ALA A 266 -2.07 0.00 -7.83
N THR A 267 -2.54 -0.48 -8.96
CA THR A 267 -1.68 -0.77 -10.11
C THR A 267 -1.01 0.49 -10.62
N THR A 268 0.15 0.34 -11.26
CA THR A 268 0.88 1.46 -11.88
C THR A 268 0.00 2.25 -12.86
N THR A 269 -0.87 1.55 -13.61
CA THR A 269 -1.83 2.18 -14.54
C THR A 269 -2.84 3.05 -13.81
N ALA A 270 -3.45 2.56 -12.72
CA ALA A 270 -4.41 3.33 -11.93
C ALA A 270 -3.74 4.56 -11.29
N VAL A 271 -2.56 4.40 -10.68
CA VAL A 271 -1.80 5.52 -10.09
C VAL A 271 -1.44 6.55 -11.17
N LYS A 272 -0.96 6.11 -12.33
CA LYS A 272 -0.63 7.01 -13.45
C LYS A 272 -1.85 7.82 -13.91
N THR A 273 -3.02 7.19 -14.02
CA THR A 273 -4.26 7.86 -14.42
C THR A 273 -4.72 8.88 -13.37
N LEU A 274 -4.74 8.51 -12.08
CA LEU A 274 -5.19 9.40 -11.00
C LEU A 274 -4.27 10.62 -10.85
N PHE A 275 -2.96 10.36 -10.79
CA PHE A 275 -1.95 11.38 -10.55
C PHE A 275 -1.54 12.14 -11.82
N ARG A 276 -2.30 12.00 -12.91
CA ARG A 276 -2.18 12.88 -14.08
C ARG A 276 -2.59 14.30 -13.72
N THR A 277 -3.60 14.44 -12.87
CA THR A 277 -4.05 15.72 -12.33
C THR A 277 -3.62 15.81 -10.86
N LYS A 278 -3.08 16.95 -10.45
CA LYS A 278 -2.75 17.21 -9.04
C LYS A 278 -4.05 17.46 -8.28
N TYR A 279 -4.18 16.89 -7.09
CA TYR A 279 -5.29 17.23 -6.21
C TYR A 279 -5.20 18.70 -5.79
N ASP A 280 -6.28 19.45 -5.98
CA ASP A 280 -6.42 20.82 -5.51
C ASP A 280 -7.31 20.86 -4.25
N PRO A 281 -6.77 21.22 -3.08
CA PRO A 281 -7.57 21.32 -1.86
C PRO A 281 -8.62 22.44 -1.91
N LYS A 282 -8.49 23.41 -2.83
CA LYS A 282 -9.48 24.47 -3.07
C LYS A 282 -10.40 24.17 -4.26
N GLY A 283 -10.16 23.07 -4.97
CA GLY A 283 -10.94 22.67 -6.13
C GLY A 283 -12.23 21.94 -5.77
N VAL A 284 -12.74 21.15 -6.71
CA VAL A 284 -13.99 20.40 -6.54
C VAL A 284 -13.90 19.43 -5.36
N LYS A 285 -14.97 19.41 -4.55
CA LYS A 285 -15.09 18.47 -3.43
C LYS A 285 -15.52 17.11 -3.94
N TYR A 286 -14.79 16.07 -3.54
CA TYR A 286 -15.12 14.69 -3.85
C TYR A 286 -15.84 14.05 -2.66
N PHE A 287 -16.98 13.41 -2.92
CA PHE A 287 -17.77 12.69 -1.93
C PHE A 287 -17.78 11.20 -2.27
N PHE A 288 -17.38 10.37 -1.32
CA PHE A 288 -17.38 8.92 -1.52
C PHE A 288 -18.81 8.36 -1.48
N GLN A 289 -19.25 7.76 -2.59
CA GLN A 289 -20.61 7.24 -2.79
C GLN A 289 -20.74 5.74 -2.43
N GLY A 290 -19.65 5.10 -2.00
CA GLY A 290 -19.64 3.68 -1.68
C GLY A 290 -19.06 2.82 -2.80
N CYS A 291 -19.24 1.51 -2.69
CA CYS A 291 -18.81 0.55 -3.70
C CYS A 291 -19.97 -0.39 -4.05
N SER A 292 -20.18 -0.62 -5.34
CA SER A 292 -21.10 -1.64 -5.87
C SER A 292 -20.32 -2.87 -6.33
N SER A 293 -20.96 -4.04 -6.25
CA SER A 293 -20.37 -5.29 -6.75
C SER A 293 -20.46 -5.34 -8.28
N GLU A 294 -19.39 -5.79 -8.93
CA GLU A 294 -19.32 -6.03 -10.37
C GLU A 294 -18.91 -7.50 -10.64
N PRO A 295 -19.19 -8.06 -11.84
CA PRO A 295 -18.90 -9.47 -12.13
C PRO A 295 -17.45 -9.90 -11.88
N LYS A 296 -16.52 -8.95 -11.98
CA LYS A 296 -15.11 -9.24 -11.81
C LYS A 296 -14.47 -8.47 -10.64
N GLY A 297 -15.24 -7.82 -9.75
CA GLY A 297 -14.70 -6.99 -8.68
C GLY A 297 -15.71 -6.06 -8.03
N TYR A 298 -15.29 -4.84 -7.72
CA TYR A 298 -16.13 -3.78 -7.19
C TYR A 298 -15.87 -2.48 -7.95
N SER A 299 -16.88 -1.64 -8.09
CA SER A 299 -16.73 -0.26 -8.55
C SER A 299 -17.03 0.68 -7.41
N CYS A 300 -16.03 1.45 -7.00
CA CYS A 300 -16.13 2.42 -5.93
C CYS A 300 -16.24 3.82 -6.51
N ALA A 301 -17.31 4.54 -6.20
CA ALA A 301 -17.61 5.82 -6.82
C ALA A 301 -17.30 6.99 -5.89
N TYR A 302 -16.78 8.07 -6.47
CA TYR A 302 -16.72 9.40 -5.88
C TYR A 302 -17.51 10.35 -6.77
N SER A 303 -18.45 11.10 -6.20
CA SER A 303 -19.12 12.19 -6.92
C SER A 303 -18.39 13.51 -6.65
N TYR A 304 -18.40 14.41 -7.63
CA TYR A 304 -17.93 15.79 -7.49
C TYR A 304 -18.74 16.70 -8.41
N GLU A 305 -18.57 18.01 -8.28
CA GLU A 305 -19.28 18.98 -9.14
C GLU A 305 -18.89 18.77 -10.61
N GLY A 306 -19.88 18.47 -11.47
CA GLY A 306 -19.67 18.22 -12.90
C GLY A 306 -19.31 16.77 -13.27
N GLY A 307 -19.41 15.80 -12.35
CA GLY A 307 -19.26 14.39 -12.73
C GLY A 307 -18.97 13.41 -11.60
N GLY A 308 -18.36 12.29 -11.97
CA GLY A 308 -18.01 11.20 -11.07
C GLY A 308 -16.70 10.52 -11.45
N MET A 309 -16.00 10.01 -10.44
CA MET A 309 -14.81 9.18 -10.58
C MET A 309 -15.11 7.77 -10.08
N PHE A 310 -14.80 6.77 -10.88
CA PHE A 310 -14.98 5.36 -10.56
C PHE A 310 -13.62 4.69 -10.40
N MET A 311 -13.41 4.04 -9.25
CA MET A 311 -12.24 3.20 -8.99
C MET A 311 -12.66 1.74 -9.07
N HIS A 312 -12.15 1.02 -10.06
CA HIS A 312 -12.40 -0.42 -10.15
C HIS A 312 -11.41 -1.17 -9.26
N VAL A 313 -11.97 -1.89 -8.29
CA VAL A 313 -11.24 -2.62 -7.27
C VAL A 313 -11.35 -4.12 -7.51
N ARG A 314 -10.22 -4.83 -7.42
CA ARG A 314 -10.09 -6.27 -7.67
C ARG A 314 -9.45 -6.95 -6.48
N GLY A 315 -9.59 -8.27 -6.40
CA GLY A 315 -9.03 -9.08 -5.31
C GLY A 315 -10.09 -9.71 -4.43
N SER A 316 -9.68 -10.10 -3.24
CA SER A 316 -10.54 -10.80 -2.27
C SER A 316 -10.13 -10.44 -0.85
N LYS A 317 -10.98 -10.74 0.13
CA LYS A 317 -10.65 -10.56 1.55
C LYS A 317 -9.36 -11.29 1.95
N SER A 318 -9.07 -12.46 1.38
CA SER A 318 -7.87 -13.25 1.69
C SER A 318 -6.61 -12.73 1.00
N ARG A 319 -6.71 -12.27 -0.25
CA ARG A 319 -5.56 -11.78 -1.02
C ARG A 319 -5.27 -10.29 -0.81
N GLY A 320 -6.24 -9.54 -0.30
CA GLY A 320 -6.26 -8.09 -0.32
C GLY A 320 -6.93 -7.58 -1.59
N TYR A 321 -7.49 -6.37 -1.48
CA TYR A 321 -8.08 -5.63 -2.58
C TYR A 321 -7.09 -4.62 -3.13
N GLU A 322 -7.04 -4.47 -4.45
CA GLU A 322 -6.23 -3.47 -5.15
C GLU A 322 -7.06 -2.67 -6.16
N VAL A 323 -6.73 -1.41 -6.37
CA VAL A 323 -7.36 -0.58 -7.41
C VAL A 323 -6.65 -0.82 -8.74
N THR A 324 -7.37 -1.33 -9.73
CA THR A 324 -6.78 -1.74 -11.02
C THR A 324 -6.93 -0.71 -12.13
N SER A 325 -7.98 0.09 -12.09
CA SER A 325 -8.26 1.13 -13.09
C SER A 325 -9.14 2.23 -12.50
N ILE A 326 -9.11 3.38 -13.16
CA ILE A 326 -9.87 4.58 -12.77
C ILE A 326 -10.55 5.12 -14.03
N GLY A 327 -11.85 5.37 -13.91
CA GLY A 327 -12.67 6.01 -14.93
C GLY A 327 -13.23 7.34 -14.41
N TYR A 328 -13.56 8.23 -15.34
CA TYR A 328 -14.25 9.48 -15.08
C TYR A 328 -15.47 9.56 -15.99
N ILE A 329 -16.58 10.07 -15.46
CA ILE A 329 -17.76 10.45 -16.22
C ILE A 329 -17.95 11.94 -15.97
N ALA A 330 -17.99 12.73 -17.03
CA ALA A 330 -18.48 14.11 -16.97
C ALA A 330 -19.97 14.08 -17.32
N ASP A 331 -20.75 14.89 -16.60
CA ASP A 331 -22.12 15.23 -17.01
C ASP A 331 -22.08 16.30 -18.11
#